data_AF-A0A9P8ZT73-F1
#
_entry.id   AF-A0A9P8ZT73-F1
#
_cell.length_a   1.000
_cell.length_b   1.000
_cell.length_c   1.000
_cell.angle_alpha   90.00
_cell.angle_beta   90.00
_cell.angle_gamma   90.00
#
_symmetry.space_group_name_H-M   'P 1'
#
loop_
_entity.id
_entity.type
_entity.pdbx_description
1 polymer ?
#
loop_
_entity_poly.entity_id
_entity_poly.type
_entity_poly.pdbx_seq_one_letter_code
_entity_poly.pdbx_strand_id
1 'polypeptide(L)'
;MNASPAHERGQKKESMASKKHDRVRIEELRAKLIALPESPNGATKGYNLFSQYCYQNSELVEFSLSSPGQVAALWKALSDIERQRFNEEAVINLARAAEYDEWAHAVGYTSMCEINRDRGFSGKKKLHIPTSLRPARKLSVFLTFVKAKVASGEVSYLKGLAAAMQQASKIWRQLTPSQKAVYSAQWAANHEEIPAESSQT
;
A
#
# COMPACT_ATOMS: atom_id res chain seq x y z
N MET A 1 -12.56 60.47 3.51
CA MET A 1 -13.18 59.13 3.43
C MET A 1 -12.28 58.16 4.16
N ASN A 2 -12.55 57.90 5.44
CA ASN A 2 -11.72 57.04 6.29
C ASN A 2 -12.32 55.63 6.31
N ALA A 3 -11.62 54.66 5.71
CA ALA A 3 -12.00 53.26 5.76
C ALA A 3 -11.86 52.73 7.20
N SER A 4 -12.87 51.98 7.63
CA SER A 4 -13.04 51.50 9.00
C SER A 4 -12.02 50.38 9.36
N PRO A 5 -11.29 50.44 10.49
CA PRO A 5 -10.20 49.50 10.83
C PRO A 5 -10.67 48.12 11.35
N ALA A 6 -11.98 47.84 11.30
CA ALA A 6 -12.57 46.66 11.91
C ALA A 6 -12.46 45.40 11.02
N HIS A 7 -12.29 45.55 9.70
CA HIS A 7 -12.34 44.42 8.76
C HIS A 7 -10.99 43.70 8.57
N GLU A 8 -9.85 44.35 8.83
CA GLU A 8 -8.52 43.70 8.74
C GLU A 8 -8.18 42.79 9.94
N ARG A 9 -8.85 42.98 11.10
CA ARG A 9 -8.56 42.19 12.32
C ARG A 9 -9.14 40.79 12.29
N GLY A 10 -10.20 40.55 11.52
CA GLY A 10 -10.81 39.22 11.35
C GLY A 10 -9.93 38.28 10.52
N GLN A 11 -9.45 38.76 9.35
CA GLN A 11 -8.63 37.96 8.44
C GLN A 11 -7.25 37.61 9.01
N LYS A 12 -6.64 38.49 9.83
CA LYS A 12 -5.37 38.18 10.52
C LYS A 12 -5.51 37.10 11.59
N LYS A 13 -6.65 36.99 12.28
CA LYS A 13 -6.86 35.99 13.34
C LYS A 13 -7.07 34.58 12.77
N GLU A 14 -7.79 34.45 11.66
CA GLU A 14 -7.96 33.17 10.94
C GLU A 14 -6.63 32.70 10.30
N SER A 15 -5.86 33.62 9.72
CA SER A 15 -4.52 33.34 9.16
C SER A 15 -3.53 32.81 10.20
N MET A 16 -3.57 33.32 11.43
CA MET A 16 -2.67 32.90 12.51
C MET A 16 -3.10 31.57 13.15
N ALA A 17 -4.41 31.29 13.21
CA ALA A 17 -4.94 30.01 13.68
C ALA A 17 -4.57 28.86 12.73
N SER A 18 -4.72 29.08 11.42
CA SER A 18 -4.32 28.11 10.38
C SER A 18 -2.81 27.80 10.42
N LYS A 19 -1.95 28.82 10.52
CA LYS A 19 -0.49 28.63 10.63
C LYS A 19 -0.07 27.90 11.91
N LYS A 20 -0.80 28.11 13.02
CA LYS A 20 -0.52 27.43 14.30
C LYS A 20 -0.91 25.96 14.24
N HIS A 21 -2.03 25.64 13.60
CA HIS A 21 -2.48 24.26 13.39
C HIS A 21 -1.52 23.47 12.48
N ASP A 22 -1.03 24.09 11.40
CA ASP A 22 -0.05 23.45 10.51
C ASP A 22 1.28 23.18 11.20
N ARG A 23 1.72 24.07 12.10
CA ARG A 23 2.97 23.90 12.84
C ARG A 23 2.91 22.76 13.86
N VAL A 24 1.81 22.61 14.59
CA VAL A 24 1.58 21.49 15.52
C VAL A 24 1.54 20.17 14.75
N ARG A 25 0.81 20.11 13.63
CA ARG A 25 0.75 18.93 12.76
C ARG A 25 2.13 18.54 12.23
N ILE A 26 2.95 19.50 11.81
CA ILE A 26 4.31 19.24 11.33
C ILE A 26 5.21 18.73 12.46
N GLU A 27 5.09 19.27 13.68
CA GLU A 27 5.84 18.81 14.84
C GLU A 27 5.44 17.38 15.27
N GLU A 28 4.15 17.05 15.25
CA GLU A 28 3.63 15.69 15.49
C GLU A 28 4.10 14.70 14.41
N LEU A 29 4.04 15.09 13.13
CA LEU A 29 4.56 14.28 12.03
C LEU A 29 6.06 14.05 12.17
N ARG A 30 6.82 15.08 12.56
CA ARG A 30 8.27 14.96 12.82
C ARG A 30 8.56 14.03 14.00
N ALA A 31 7.79 14.08 15.08
CA ALA A 31 7.91 13.14 16.19
C ALA A 31 7.63 11.69 15.73
N LYS A 32 6.58 11.48 14.93
CA LYS A 32 6.26 10.19 14.29
C LYS A 32 7.37 9.73 13.32
N LEU A 33 8.07 10.66 12.66
CA LEU A 33 9.20 10.42 11.76
C LEU A 33 10.51 10.06 12.49
N ILE A 34 10.71 10.54 13.71
CA ILE A 34 11.89 10.20 14.54
C ILE A 34 11.73 8.80 15.16
N ALA A 35 10.50 8.40 15.48
CA ALA A 35 10.16 7.08 16.03
C ALA A 35 9.92 5.99 14.96
N LEU A 36 10.43 6.15 13.73
CA LEU A 36 10.20 5.18 12.65
C LEU A 36 10.97 3.88 12.90
N PRO A 37 10.28 2.73 13.07
CA PRO A 37 10.96 1.45 12.97
C PRO A 37 11.54 1.29 11.55
N GLU A 38 12.69 0.60 11.45
CA GLU A 38 13.21 0.22 10.13
C GLU A 38 12.16 -0.66 9.43
N SER A 39 11.80 -0.29 8.20
CA SER A 39 10.91 -1.13 7.39
C SER A 39 11.59 -2.49 7.23
N PRO A 40 10.92 -3.60 7.58
CA PRO A 40 11.50 -4.93 7.46
C PRO A 40 11.91 -5.19 6.02
N ASN A 41 13.01 -5.91 5.81
CA ASN A 41 13.27 -6.50 4.50
C ASN A 41 12.12 -7.47 4.20
N GLY A 42 11.50 -7.36 3.02
CA GLY A 42 10.34 -8.18 2.63
C GLY A 42 10.61 -9.70 2.54
N ALA A 43 11.83 -10.14 2.83
CA ALA A 43 12.25 -11.53 2.84
C ALA A 43 11.99 -12.16 4.23
N THR A 44 10.85 -12.84 4.36
CA THR A 44 10.41 -13.53 5.59
C THR A 44 10.83 -15.01 5.65
N LYS A 45 11.69 -15.45 4.73
CA LYS A 45 12.21 -16.83 4.66
C LYS A 45 13.71 -16.79 4.48
N GLY A 46 14.43 -17.75 5.10
CA GLY A 46 15.89 -17.81 5.01
C GLY A 46 16.40 -17.91 3.56
N TYR A 47 15.74 -18.70 2.72
CA TYR A 47 16.06 -18.76 1.29
C TYR A 47 15.94 -17.40 0.58
N ASN A 48 14.91 -16.61 0.91
CA ASN A 48 14.71 -15.30 0.28
C ASN A 48 15.79 -14.31 0.72
N LEU A 49 16.21 -14.36 1.99
CA LEU A 49 17.32 -13.57 2.50
C LEU A 49 18.65 -13.98 1.86
N PHE A 50 18.89 -15.28 1.71
CA PHE A 50 20.05 -15.79 1.00
C PHE A 50 20.06 -15.37 -0.47
N SER A 51 18.92 -15.47 -1.15
CA SER A 51 18.79 -15.00 -2.53
C SER A 51 19.08 -13.51 -2.65
N GLN A 52 18.53 -12.69 -1.75
CA GLN A 52 18.83 -11.26 -1.69
C GLN A 52 20.31 -11.00 -1.42
N TYR A 53 20.92 -11.76 -0.51
CA TYR A 53 22.35 -11.69 -0.20
C TYR A 53 23.20 -11.98 -1.45
N CYS A 54 22.89 -13.02 -2.22
CA CYS A 54 23.59 -13.31 -3.48
C CYS A 54 23.44 -12.16 -4.49
N TYR A 55 22.24 -11.58 -4.61
CA TYR A 55 22.00 -10.45 -5.52
C TYR A 55 22.75 -9.18 -5.11
N GLN A 56 22.88 -8.91 -3.81
CA GLN A 56 23.57 -7.74 -3.29
C GLN A 56 25.10 -7.89 -3.28
N ASN A 57 25.59 -9.13 -3.25
CA ASN A 57 27.01 -9.47 -3.19
C ASN A 57 27.46 -10.20 -4.46
N SER A 58 26.93 -9.77 -5.61
CA SER A 58 27.20 -10.35 -6.92
C SER A 58 28.68 -10.35 -7.32
N GLU A 59 29.49 -9.51 -6.66
CA GLU A 59 30.93 -9.42 -6.86
C GLU A 59 31.72 -10.43 -6.01
N LEU A 60 31.16 -10.83 -4.86
CA LEU A 60 31.77 -11.81 -3.94
C LEU A 60 31.39 -13.24 -4.28
N VAL A 61 30.25 -13.42 -4.95
CA VAL A 61 29.82 -14.68 -5.52
C VAL A 61 30.21 -14.59 -6.99
N GLU A 62 31.29 -15.28 -7.43
CA GLU A 62 31.78 -15.32 -8.82
C GLU A 62 30.72 -15.88 -9.81
N PHE A 63 29.60 -15.17 -9.98
CA PHE A 63 28.45 -15.64 -10.71
C PHE A 63 27.78 -14.49 -11.44
N SER A 64 27.65 -14.66 -12.75
CA SER A 64 26.59 -14.00 -13.49
C SER A 64 25.25 -14.49 -12.91
N LEU A 65 24.58 -13.66 -12.11
CA LEU A 65 23.27 -13.91 -11.47
C LEU A 65 22.11 -14.02 -12.47
N SER A 66 22.38 -14.51 -13.68
CA SER A 66 21.46 -14.53 -14.82
C SER A 66 20.44 -15.67 -14.77
N SER A 67 20.48 -16.56 -13.77
CA SER A 67 19.42 -17.57 -13.59
C SER A 67 19.04 -17.82 -12.12
N PRO A 68 17.74 -17.73 -11.78
CA PRO A 68 17.22 -18.12 -10.45
C PRO A 68 17.55 -19.56 -10.03
N GLY A 69 17.85 -20.45 -10.99
CA GLY A 69 18.20 -21.84 -10.73
C GLY A 69 19.55 -22.03 -10.03
N GLN A 70 20.52 -21.14 -10.28
CA GLN A 70 21.85 -21.22 -9.66
C GLN A 70 21.80 -20.86 -8.16
N VAL A 71 21.00 -19.85 -7.80
CA VAL A 71 20.79 -19.46 -6.38
C VAL A 71 20.13 -20.62 -5.60
N ALA A 72 19.17 -21.31 -6.21
CA ALA A 72 18.54 -22.47 -5.61
C ALA A 72 19.52 -23.65 -5.39
N ALA A 73 20.45 -23.87 -6.33
CA ALA A 73 21.48 -24.89 -6.19
C ALA A 73 22.46 -24.54 -5.06
N LEU A 74 22.90 -23.29 -4.97
CA LEU A 74 23.78 -22.81 -3.90
C LEU A 74 23.13 -22.95 -2.52
N TRP A 75 21.85 -22.61 -2.38
CA TRP A 75 21.11 -22.79 -1.13
C TRP A 75 21.08 -24.26 -0.67
N LYS A 76 20.96 -25.20 -1.60
CA LYS A 76 21.01 -26.64 -1.30
C LYS A 76 22.41 -27.09 -0.89
N ALA A 77 23.44 -26.48 -1.48
CA ALA A 77 24.84 -26.77 -1.18
C ALA A 77 25.31 -26.20 0.17
N LEU A 78 24.62 -25.19 0.72
CA LEU A 78 24.89 -24.69 2.08
C LEU A 78 24.74 -25.81 3.11
N SER A 79 25.60 -25.77 4.13
CA SER A 79 25.45 -26.57 5.34
C SER A 79 24.21 -26.16 6.14
N ASP A 80 23.75 -27.02 7.05
CA ASP A 80 22.63 -26.71 7.93
C ASP A 80 22.91 -25.50 8.82
N ILE A 81 24.16 -25.33 9.28
CA ILE A 81 24.58 -24.20 10.10
C ILE A 81 24.49 -22.87 9.32
N GLU A 82 24.91 -22.87 8.05
CA GLU A 82 24.82 -21.69 7.20
C GLU A 82 23.37 -21.34 6.88
N ARG A 83 22.54 -22.35 6.59
CA ARG A 83 21.09 -22.14 6.40
C ARG A 83 20.42 -21.62 7.67
N GLN A 84 20.82 -22.13 8.83
CA GLN A 84 20.28 -21.75 10.13
C GLN A 84 20.45 -20.24 10.37
N ARG A 85 21.62 -19.66 10.04
CA ARG A 85 21.84 -18.21 10.14
C ARG A 85 20.80 -17.39 9.36
N PHE A 86 20.52 -17.77 8.12
CA PHE A 86 19.50 -17.08 7.31
C PHE A 86 18.09 -17.31 7.82
N ASN A 87 17.80 -18.49 8.39
CA ASN A 87 16.50 -18.78 8.99
C ASN A 87 16.26 -17.98 10.27
N GLU A 88 17.27 -17.83 11.13
CA GLU A 88 17.19 -17.01 12.34
C GLU A 88 16.96 -15.54 11.99
N GLU A 89 17.70 -15.01 11.02
CA GLU A 89 17.50 -13.65 10.50
C GLU A 89 16.09 -13.47 9.91
N ALA A 90 15.54 -14.51 9.26
CA ALA A 90 14.18 -14.48 8.74
C ALA A 90 13.13 -14.39 9.86
N VAL A 91 13.35 -15.08 10.98
CA VAL A 91 12.47 -14.99 12.16
C VAL A 91 12.51 -13.59 12.77
N ILE A 92 13.70 -12.99 12.88
CA ILE A 92 13.85 -11.60 13.36
C ILE A 92 13.12 -10.62 12.42
N ASN A 93 13.29 -10.78 11.10
CA ASN A 93 12.59 -9.93 10.13
C ASN A 93 11.07 -10.10 10.18
N LEU A 94 10.57 -11.31 10.48
CA LEU A 94 9.14 -11.55 10.67
C LEU A 94 8.60 -10.84 11.92
N ALA A 95 9.33 -10.88 13.03
CA ALA A 95 8.96 -10.15 14.25
C ALA A 95 8.93 -8.64 14.02
N ARG A 96 9.98 -8.09 13.37
CA ARG A 96 10.02 -6.67 12.98
C ARG A 96 8.89 -6.29 12.03
N ALA A 97 8.47 -7.20 11.14
CA ALA A 97 7.35 -6.95 10.25
C ALA A 97 6.03 -6.85 11.00
N ALA A 98 5.82 -7.68 12.02
CA ALA A 98 4.65 -7.57 12.89
C ALA A 98 4.64 -6.24 13.67
N GLU A 99 5.77 -5.87 14.29
CA GLU A 99 5.91 -4.58 14.99
C GLU A 99 5.67 -3.39 14.06
N TYR A 100 6.21 -3.45 12.83
CA TYR A 100 5.99 -2.43 11.82
C TYR A 100 4.51 -2.31 11.42
N ASP A 101 3.82 -3.43 11.23
CA ASP A 101 2.40 -3.44 10.87
C ASP A 101 1.55 -2.84 12.01
N GLU A 102 1.82 -3.21 13.26
CA GLU A 102 1.16 -2.62 14.44
C GLU A 102 1.39 -1.10 14.52
N TRP A 103 2.64 -0.66 14.34
CA TRP A 103 3.00 0.76 14.29
C TRP A 103 2.27 1.49 13.15
N ALA A 104 2.25 0.92 11.94
CA ALA A 104 1.60 1.52 10.79
C ALA A 104 0.08 1.65 11.01
N HIS A 105 -0.53 0.66 11.65
CA HIS A 105 -1.94 0.70 12.07
C HIS A 105 -2.19 1.82 13.09
N ALA A 106 -1.32 1.98 14.09
CA ALA A 106 -1.44 3.06 15.08
C ALA A 106 -1.27 4.46 14.46
N VAL A 107 -0.39 4.61 13.47
CA VAL A 107 -0.15 5.88 12.77
C VAL A 107 -1.29 6.25 11.82
N GLY A 108 -1.92 5.26 11.20
CA GLY A 108 -3.07 5.43 10.31
C GLY A 108 -2.69 5.75 8.85
N TYR A 109 -3.61 5.48 7.93
CA TYR A 109 -3.39 5.60 6.49
C TYR A 109 -2.98 7.02 6.04
N THR A 110 -3.71 8.03 6.50
CA THR A 110 -3.50 9.43 6.10
C THR A 110 -2.12 9.93 6.52
N SER A 111 -1.75 9.69 7.78
CA SER A 111 -0.42 10.02 8.32
C SER A 111 0.68 9.27 7.55
N MET A 112 0.49 7.99 7.23
CA MET A 112 1.46 7.21 6.43
C MET A 112 1.67 7.80 5.03
N CYS A 113 0.61 8.29 4.39
CA CYS A 113 0.69 9.00 3.10
C CYS A 113 1.48 10.31 3.21
N GLU A 114 1.26 11.08 4.28
CA GLU A 114 1.99 12.32 4.55
C GLU A 114 3.48 12.07 4.81
N ILE A 115 3.79 11.10 5.66
CA ILE A 115 5.18 10.66 5.91
C ILE A 115 5.85 10.27 4.59
N ASN A 116 5.17 9.51 3.73
CA ASN A 116 5.70 9.10 2.43
C ASN A 116 5.87 10.25 1.44
N ARG A 117 5.02 11.27 1.50
CA ARG A 117 5.17 12.49 0.72
C ARG A 117 6.44 13.25 1.15
N ASP A 118 6.63 13.43 2.44
CA ASP A 118 7.79 14.15 3.00
C ASP A 118 9.11 13.40 2.74
N ARG A 119 9.08 12.07 2.82
CA ARG A 119 10.22 11.21 2.42
C ARG A 119 10.55 11.34 0.94
N GLY A 120 9.53 11.41 0.08
CA GLY A 120 9.70 11.65 -1.36
C GLY A 120 10.39 12.98 -1.64
N PHE A 121 9.99 14.06 -0.97
CA PHE A 121 10.67 15.36 -1.07
C PHE A 121 12.12 15.32 -0.55
N SER A 122 12.40 14.47 0.43
CA SER A 122 13.74 14.29 1.01
C SER A 122 14.62 13.28 0.26
N GLY A 123 14.16 12.73 -0.89
CA GLY A 123 14.88 11.70 -1.63
C GLY A 123 14.96 10.33 -0.95
N LYS A 124 14.19 10.11 0.13
CA LYS A 124 14.17 8.85 0.87
C LYS A 124 13.17 7.86 0.24
N LYS A 125 13.49 6.56 0.29
CA LYS A 125 12.57 5.49 -0.17
C LYS A 125 11.24 5.55 0.60
N LYS A 126 10.12 5.38 -0.11
CA LYS A 126 8.78 5.29 0.48
C LYS A 126 8.68 4.06 1.39
N LEU A 127 8.03 4.24 2.53
CA LEU A 127 7.63 3.20 3.46
C LEU A 127 6.48 2.38 2.89
N HIS A 128 6.47 1.08 3.18
CA HIS A 128 5.35 0.20 2.82
C HIS A 128 4.11 0.58 3.63
N ILE A 129 2.96 0.72 2.97
CA ILE A 129 1.66 0.89 3.65
C ILE A 129 0.96 -0.46 3.63
N PRO A 130 0.69 -1.10 4.79
CA PRO A 130 0.01 -2.39 4.87
C PRO A 130 -1.31 -2.38 4.10
N THR A 131 -1.62 -3.48 3.41
CA THR A 131 -2.84 -3.55 2.59
C THR A 131 -4.11 -3.44 3.45
N SER A 132 -4.07 -3.96 4.68
CA SER A 132 -5.11 -3.86 5.71
C SER A 132 -5.45 -2.42 6.09
N LEU A 133 -4.47 -1.50 5.98
CA LEU A 133 -4.65 -0.09 6.33
C LEU A 133 -5.20 0.74 5.16
N ARG A 134 -5.12 0.22 3.92
CA ARG A 134 -5.54 0.99 2.75
C ARG A 134 -7.06 1.03 2.68
N PRO A 135 -7.67 2.20 2.40
CA PRO A 135 -9.09 2.24 2.14
C PRO A 135 -9.42 1.30 0.98
N ALA A 136 -10.48 0.52 1.15
CA ALA A 136 -10.92 -0.41 0.13
C ALA A 136 -11.09 0.34 -1.20
N ARG A 137 -10.38 -0.13 -2.23
CA ARG A 137 -10.50 0.50 -3.55
C ARG A 137 -11.91 0.28 -4.05
N LYS A 138 -12.61 1.40 -4.23
CA LYS A 138 -13.86 1.51 -4.96
C LYS A 138 -13.74 0.78 -6.31
N LEU A 139 -14.46 -0.33 -6.46
CA LEU A 139 -14.50 -1.08 -7.72
C LEU A 139 -15.14 -0.21 -8.79
N SER A 140 -14.70 -0.30 -10.05
CA SER A 140 -15.40 0.37 -11.15
C SER A 140 -16.75 -0.31 -11.43
N VAL A 141 -17.64 0.36 -12.16
CA VAL A 141 -18.91 -0.24 -12.63
C VAL A 141 -18.65 -1.55 -13.38
N PHE A 142 -17.63 -1.58 -14.25
CA PHE A 142 -17.27 -2.80 -14.98
C PHE A 142 -16.81 -3.91 -14.03
N LEU A 143 -15.97 -3.63 -13.03
CA LEU A 143 -15.55 -4.65 -12.06
C LEU A 143 -16.69 -5.11 -11.15
N THR A 144 -17.67 -4.24 -10.89
CA THR A 144 -18.92 -4.59 -10.21
C THR A 144 -19.70 -5.62 -11.03
N PHE A 145 -19.81 -5.39 -12.34
CA PHE A 145 -20.36 -6.36 -13.29
C PHE A 145 -19.58 -7.67 -13.33
N VAL A 146 -18.24 -7.61 -13.44
CA VAL A 146 -17.41 -8.84 -13.46
C VAL A 146 -17.66 -9.65 -12.20
N LYS A 147 -17.68 -9.02 -11.03
CA LYS A 147 -17.97 -9.69 -9.75
C LYS A 147 -19.34 -10.37 -9.78
N ALA A 148 -20.38 -9.70 -10.26
CA ALA A 148 -21.72 -10.26 -10.37
C ALA A 148 -21.76 -11.48 -11.32
N LYS A 149 -21.04 -11.42 -12.45
CA LYS A 149 -20.99 -12.51 -13.43
C LYS A 149 -20.11 -13.68 -13.02
N VAL A 150 -19.10 -13.45 -12.19
CA VAL A 150 -18.36 -14.53 -11.53
C VAL A 150 -19.26 -15.23 -10.51
N ALA A 151 -20.03 -14.47 -9.72
CA ALA A 151 -20.96 -15.02 -8.75
C ALA A 151 -22.09 -15.84 -9.40
N SER A 152 -22.54 -15.44 -10.61
CA SER A 152 -23.52 -16.21 -11.39
C SER A 152 -22.93 -17.40 -12.15
N GLY A 153 -21.61 -17.59 -12.13
CA GLY A 153 -20.92 -18.65 -12.87
C GLY A 153 -20.76 -18.39 -14.38
N GLU A 154 -21.24 -17.24 -14.89
CA GLU A 154 -21.12 -16.87 -16.30
C GLU A 154 -19.69 -16.49 -16.71
N VAL A 155 -18.86 -16.04 -15.76
CA VAL A 155 -17.44 -15.74 -15.96
C VAL A 155 -16.61 -16.58 -14.98
N SER A 156 -15.56 -17.23 -15.46
CA SER A 156 -14.73 -18.12 -14.64
C SER A 156 -13.26 -17.73 -14.67
N TYR A 157 -12.63 -17.71 -13.49
CA TYR A 157 -11.18 -17.51 -13.33
C TYR A 157 -10.36 -18.78 -13.55
N LEU A 158 -10.98 -19.94 -13.79
CA LEU A 158 -10.25 -21.21 -13.94
C LEU A 158 -9.26 -21.20 -15.11
N LYS A 159 -9.58 -20.47 -16.18
CA LYS A 159 -8.70 -20.27 -17.35
C LYS A 159 -7.71 -19.11 -17.16
N GLY A 160 -7.62 -18.56 -15.95
CA GLY A 160 -6.80 -17.41 -15.60
C GLY A 160 -7.52 -16.07 -15.67
N LEU A 161 -6.96 -15.07 -14.99
CA LEU A 161 -7.52 -13.72 -14.88
C LEU A 161 -7.71 -13.03 -16.24
N ALA A 162 -6.73 -13.16 -17.13
CA ALA A 162 -6.76 -12.53 -18.45
C ALA A 162 -7.92 -13.07 -19.31
N ALA A 163 -8.11 -14.39 -19.33
CA ALA A 163 -9.21 -15.03 -20.07
C ALA A 163 -10.58 -14.63 -19.50
N ALA A 164 -10.71 -14.62 -18.17
CA ALA A 164 -11.94 -14.18 -17.50
C ALA A 164 -12.30 -12.73 -17.84
N MET A 165 -11.32 -11.83 -17.84
CA MET A 165 -11.54 -10.41 -18.18
C MET A 165 -11.90 -10.21 -19.65
N GLN A 166 -11.31 -10.98 -20.56
CA GLN A 166 -11.69 -10.95 -21.98
C GLN A 166 -13.13 -11.43 -22.18
N GLN A 167 -13.53 -12.52 -21.53
CA GLN A 167 -14.91 -13.02 -21.58
C GLN A 167 -15.89 -11.99 -21.02
N ALA A 168 -15.62 -11.46 -19.83
CA ALA A 168 -16.46 -10.43 -19.22
C ALA A 168 -16.56 -9.18 -20.11
N SER A 169 -15.46 -8.75 -20.75
CA SER A 169 -15.49 -7.62 -21.67
C SER A 169 -16.37 -7.88 -22.91
N LYS A 170 -16.42 -9.11 -23.44
CA LYS A 170 -17.30 -9.45 -24.56
C LYS A 170 -18.77 -9.34 -24.16
N ILE A 171 -19.13 -9.93 -23.02
CA ILE A 171 -20.50 -9.89 -22.48
C ILE A 171 -20.91 -8.43 -22.20
N TRP A 172 -20.04 -7.65 -21.55
CA TRP A 172 -20.31 -6.25 -21.22
C TRP A 172 -20.60 -5.39 -22.44
N ARG A 173 -19.89 -5.60 -23.56
CA ARG A 173 -20.13 -4.84 -24.80
C ARG A 173 -21.48 -5.15 -25.43
N GLN A 174 -21.99 -6.36 -25.23
CA GLN A 174 -23.30 -6.80 -25.74
C GLN A 174 -24.47 -6.30 -24.89
N LEU A 175 -24.23 -5.83 -23.66
CA LEU A 175 -25.29 -5.29 -22.81
C LEU A 175 -25.85 -3.96 -23.34
N THR A 176 -27.17 -3.82 -23.27
CA THR A 176 -27.87 -2.57 -23.56
C THR A 176 -27.59 -1.51 -22.49
N PRO A 177 -27.82 -0.21 -22.79
CA PRO A 177 -27.68 0.85 -21.78
C PRO A 177 -28.50 0.59 -20.51
N SER A 178 -29.75 0.11 -20.65
CA SER A 178 -30.61 -0.20 -19.51
C SER A 178 -30.06 -1.33 -18.64
N GLN A 179 -29.45 -2.36 -19.25
CA GLN A 179 -28.80 -3.44 -18.51
C GLN A 179 -27.54 -2.95 -17.78
N LYS A 180 -26.76 -2.07 -18.41
CA LYS A 180 -25.59 -1.44 -17.77
C LYS A 180 -25.99 -0.56 -16.59
N ALA A 181 -27.14 0.11 -16.67
CA ALA A 181 -27.64 0.98 -15.60
C ALA A 181 -27.85 0.24 -14.27
N VAL A 182 -28.21 -1.05 -14.30
CA VAL A 182 -28.32 -1.88 -13.09
C VAL A 182 -26.99 -1.94 -12.35
N TYR A 183 -25.88 -2.15 -13.07
CA TYR A 183 -24.55 -2.21 -12.47
C TYR A 183 -24.05 -0.83 -12.04
N SER A 184 -24.45 0.24 -12.73
CA SER A 184 -24.19 1.61 -12.27
C SER A 184 -24.92 1.92 -10.95
N ALA A 185 -26.16 1.45 -10.79
CA ALA A 185 -26.91 1.60 -9.55
C ALA A 185 -26.31 0.77 -8.41
N GLN A 186 -25.93 -0.49 -8.68
CA GLN A 186 -25.21 -1.32 -7.71
C GLN A 186 -23.86 -0.70 -7.31
N TRP A 187 -23.15 -0.13 -8.28
CA TRP A 187 -21.91 0.60 -8.02
C TRP A 187 -22.16 1.80 -7.10
N ALA A 188 -23.17 2.62 -7.41
CA ALA A 188 -23.54 3.78 -6.59
C ALA A 188 -23.93 3.39 -5.16
N ALA A 189 -24.78 2.38 -4.98
CA ALA A 189 -25.18 1.87 -3.66
C ALA A 189 -23.98 1.41 -2.83
N ASN A 190 -23.08 0.61 -3.42
CA ASN A 190 -21.85 0.16 -2.75
C ASN A 190 -20.86 1.32 -2.49
N HIS A 191 -21.06 2.50 -3.07
CA HIS A 191 -20.21 3.68 -2.89
C HIS A 191 -20.76 4.68 -1.87
N GLU A 192 -22.06 4.61 -1.54
CA GLU A 192 -22.72 5.38 -0.49
C GLU A 192 -22.59 4.71 0.90
N GLU A 193 -22.49 3.38 0.97
CA GLU A 193 -22.43 2.61 2.22
C GLU A 193 -21.08 2.63 2.97
N ILE A 194 -20.06 3.37 2.51
CA ILE A 194 -18.85 3.59 3.31
C ILE A 194 -19.07 4.86 4.13
N PRO A 195 -19.33 4.77 5.45
CA PRO A 195 -19.53 5.95 6.26
C PRO A 195 -18.29 6.84 6.20
N ALA A 196 -18.53 8.14 6.20
CA ALA A 196 -17.52 9.20 6.32
C ALA A 196 -16.82 9.22 7.71
N GLU A 197 -16.59 8.06 8.33
CA GLU A 197 -15.95 7.92 9.65
C GLU A 197 -14.41 8.00 9.58
N SER A 198 -13.83 8.43 8.46
CA SER A 198 -12.39 8.73 8.34
C SER A 198 -12.07 10.22 8.30
N SER A 199 -13.02 11.09 8.67
CA SER A 199 -12.81 12.56 8.70
C SER A 199 -12.95 13.20 10.08
N GLN A 200 -13.10 12.44 11.17
CA GLN A 200 -13.09 13.00 12.53
C GLN A 200 -12.39 12.06 13.50
N THR A 201 -11.08 12.26 13.69
CA THR A 201 -10.37 12.41 14.98
C THR A 201 -8.90 12.68 14.70
#